data_AF-A0A2G9HWT8-F1
#
_entry.id   AF-A0A2G9HWT8-F1
#
_cell.length_a   1.000
_cell.length_b   1.000
_cell.length_c   1.000
_cell.angle_alpha   90.00
_cell.angle_beta   90.00
_cell.angle_gamma   90.00
#
_symmetry.space_group_name_H-M   'P 1'
#
loop_
_entity.id
_entity.type
_entity.pdbx_description
1 polymer ?
#
loop_
_entity_poly.entity_id
_entity_poly.type
_entity_poly.pdbx_seq_one_letter_code
_entity_poly.pdbx_strand_id
1 'polypeptide(L)'
;MCENLVARTGRHQQRYDSGFRLVAGCIPYRYRDSGESSRKNSDKVVEVLMISSPSGPGLLFPKGGWENDETVQEAALREAIEEAGVRGKVVVRISF
;
A
#
# COMPACT_ATOMS: atom_id res chain seq x y z
N MET A 1 20.85 10.28 2.23
CA MET A 1 20.08 11.22 3.05
C MET A 1 18.79 10.52 3.43
N CYS A 2 18.52 10.30 4.72
CA CYS A 2 17.20 9.89 5.17
C CYS A 2 16.26 11.06 4.92
N GLU A 3 15.37 10.95 3.93
CA GLU A 3 14.25 11.87 3.79
C GLU A 3 13.41 11.76 5.07
N ASN A 4 13.17 12.88 5.75
CA ASN A 4 12.22 12.94 6.84
C ASN A 4 10.84 12.53 6.29
N LEU A 5 10.41 11.30 6.57
CA LEU A 5 9.06 10.82 6.28
C LEU A 5 8.09 11.53 7.23
N VAL A 6 7.74 12.78 6.90
CA VAL A 6 6.67 13.49 7.58
C VAL A 6 5.37 13.09 6.91
N ALA A 7 4.58 12.28 7.59
CA ALA A 7 3.24 11.92 7.11
C ALA A 7 2.43 13.20 6.84
N ARG A 8 1.69 13.22 5.72
CA ARG A 8 0.80 14.34 5.43
C ARG A 8 -0.28 14.45 6.51
N THR A 9 -0.53 15.67 6.98
CA THR A 9 -1.53 15.94 8.02
C THR A 9 -2.61 16.91 7.54
N GLY A 10 -3.82 16.72 8.07
CA GLY A 10 -4.99 17.54 7.71
C GLY A 10 -5.88 16.92 6.63
N ARG A 11 -7.01 17.59 6.33
CA ARG A 11 -8.02 17.12 5.35
C ARG A 11 -8.26 18.06 4.17
N HIS A 12 -7.54 19.18 4.14
CA HIS A 12 -7.73 20.28 3.18
C HIS A 12 -7.51 19.87 1.71
N GLN A 13 -6.64 18.90 1.44
CA GLN A 13 -6.35 18.42 0.08
C GLN A 13 -7.05 17.11 -0.28
N GLN A 14 -7.86 16.53 0.63
CA GLN A 14 -8.52 15.25 0.36
C GLN A 14 -9.57 15.38 -0.73
N ARG A 15 -9.60 14.40 -1.65
CA ARG A 15 -10.62 14.27 -2.68
C ARG A 15 -11.89 13.63 -2.14
N TYR A 16 -13.01 14.13 -2.64
CA TYR A 16 -14.33 13.59 -2.38
C TYR A 16 -15.08 13.42 -3.70
N ASP A 17 -15.85 12.34 -3.81
CA ASP A 17 -16.83 12.13 -4.88
C ASP A 17 -18.19 11.86 -4.24
N SER A 18 -19.20 12.65 -4.61
CA SER A 18 -20.57 12.52 -4.08
C SER A 18 -20.65 12.48 -2.54
N GLY A 19 -19.75 13.21 -1.87
CA GLY A 19 -19.64 13.25 -0.40
C GLY A 19 -18.81 12.12 0.22
N PHE A 20 -18.30 11.16 -0.56
CA PHE A 20 -17.46 10.07 -0.09
C PHE A 20 -15.98 10.40 -0.27
N ARG A 21 -15.18 10.16 0.78
CA ARG A 21 -13.73 10.35 0.73
C ARG A 21 -13.09 9.31 -0.17
N LEU A 22 -12.34 9.75 -1.17
CA LEU A 22 -11.59 8.84 -2.03
C LEU A 22 -10.32 8.35 -1.33
N VAL A 23 -10.03 7.06 -1.49
CA VAL A 23 -8.93 6.36 -0.83
C VAL A 23 -8.09 5.66 -1.89
N ALA A 24 -6.78 5.71 -1.72
CA ALA A 24 -5.82 4.94 -2.48
C ALA A 24 -4.94 4.13 -1.53
N GLY A 25 -4.44 2.99 -2.02
CA GLY A 25 -3.61 2.09 -1.24
C GLY A 25 -3.01 1.01 -2.13
N CYS A 26 -2.20 0.14 -1.56
CA CYS A 26 -1.57 -0.95 -2.28
C CYS A 26 -1.71 -2.26 -1.54
N ILE A 27 -1.53 -3.36 -2.28
CA ILE A 27 -1.37 -4.71 -1.73
C ILE A 27 0.10 -5.07 -1.98
N PRO A 28 1.02 -4.78 -1.04
CA PRO A 28 2.43 -5.10 -1.23
C PRO A 28 2.62 -6.60 -1.18
N TYR A 29 3.32 -7.16 -2.15
CA TYR A 29 3.59 -8.59 -2.19
C TYR A 29 5.03 -8.90 -2.60
N ARG A 30 5.49 -10.08 -2.20
CA ARG A 30 6.78 -10.64 -2.65
C ARG A 30 6.64 -12.14 -2.89
N TYR A 31 7.51 -12.67 -3.75
CA TYR A 31 7.64 -14.11 -3.94
C TYR A 31 8.70 -14.66 -2.99
N ARG A 32 8.40 -15.79 -2.36
CA ARG A 32 9.39 -16.62 -1.67
C ARG A 32 9.47 -17.98 -2.35
N ASP A 33 10.67 -18.52 -2.48
CA ASP A 33 10.84 -19.90 -2.89
C ASP A 33 10.24 -20.84 -1.83
N SER A 34 9.41 -21.80 -2.26
CA SER A 34 9.04 -22.93 -1.41
C SER A 34 10.33 -23.74 -1.19
N GLY A 35 10.87 -23.78 0.02
CA GLY A 35 12.18 -24.38 0.34
C GLY A 35 12.34 -25.89 0.09
N GLU A 36 11.57 -26.51 -0.81
CA GLU A 36 11.79 -27.88 -1.27
C GLU A 36 12.86 -27.92 -2.37
N SER A 37 14.11 -28.00 -1.91
CA SER A 37 15.33 -28.16 -2.70
C SER A 37 15.44 -29.51 -3.43
N SER A 38 14.45 -29.92 -4.23
CA SER A 38 14.58 -31.16 -5.03
C SER A 38 13.71 -31.32 -6.28
N ARG A 39 12.88 -30.34 -6.70
CA ARG A 39 12.10 -30.47 -7.94
C ARG A 39 12.24 -29.25 -8.83
N LYS A 40 12.47 -29.49 -10.13
CA LYS A 40 12.69 -28.52 -11.22
C LYS A 40 11.51 -27.56 -11.49
N ASN A 41 10.58 -27.44 -10.55
CA ASN A 41 9.45 -26.54 -10.60
C ASN A 41 9.23 -26.02 -9.18
N SER A 42 10.00 -25.02 -8.76
CA SER A 42 9.84 -24.38 -7.45
C SER A 42 8.58 -23.51 -7.50
N ASP A 43 7.50 -24.01 -6.90
CA ASP A 43 6.28 -23.23 -6.77
C ASP A 43 6.58 -22.00 -5.89
N LYS A 44 6.46 -20.81 -6.48
CA LYS A 44 6.67 -19.56 -5.75
C LYS A 44 5.47 -19.29 -4.86
N VAL A 45 5.70 -19.12 -3.57
CA VAL A 45 4.66 -18.72 -2.63
C VAL A 45 4.56 -17.20 -2.65
N VAL A 46 3.35 -16.68 -2.82
CA VAL A 46 3.06 -15.25 -2.70
C VAL A 46 2.87 -14.89 -1.24
N GLU A 47 3.60 -13.89 -0.79
CA GLU A 47 3.36 -13.27 0.51
C GLU A 47 2.86 -11.87 0.35
N VAL A 48 1.92 -11.49 1.21
CA VAL A 48 1.33 -10.15 1.22
C VAL A 48 1.60 -9.49 2.56
N LEU A 49 1.94 -8.20 2.51
CA LEU A 49 2.13 -7.37 3.69
C LEU A 49 0.79 -6.75 4.13
N MET A 50 0.48 -6.87 5.41
CA MET A 50 -0.61 -6.15 6.06
C MET A 50 -0.08 -5.42 7.29
N ILE A 51 -0.78 -4.37 7.71
CA ILE A 51 -0.50 -3.57 8.90
C ILE A 51 -1.60 -3.76 9.94
N SER A 52 -1.27 -3.58 11.22
CA SER A 52 -2.25 -3.57 12.30
C SER A 52 -3.11 -2.30 12.25
N SER A 53 -4.43 -2.44 12.40
CA SER A 53 -5.32 -1.27 12.45
C SER A 53 -5.08 -0.41 13.69
N PRO A 54 -4.94 0.93 13.55
CA PRO A 54 -4.89 1.84 14.69
C PRO A 54 -6.21 1.92 15.48
N SER A 55 -7.34 1.58 14.85
CA SER A 55 -8.68 1.79 15.40
C SER A 55 -9.33 0.54 16.00
N GLY A 56 -8.61 -0.58 16.10
CA GLY A 56 -9.13 -1.80 16.70
C GLY A 56 -8.43 -3.06 16.23
N PRO A 57 -8.94 -4.24 16.63
CA PRO A 57 -8.39 -5.52 16.19
C PRO A 57 -8.61 -5.69 14.68
N GLY A 58 -7.55 -6.03 13.95
CA GLY A 58 -7.64 -6.32 12.53
C GLY A 58 -6.36 -6.00 11.77
N LEU A 59 -6.26 -6.58 10.57
CA LEU A 59 -5.20 -6.32 9.62
C LEU A 59 -5.78 -5.54 8.43
N LEU A 60 -5.05 -4.53 8.00
CA LEU A 60 -5.40 -3.68 6.87
C LEU A 60 -4.27 -3.68 5.85
N PHE A 61 -4.60 -3.40 4.60
CA PHE A 61 -3.59 -3.01 3.63
C PHE A 61 -3.22 -1.53 3.80
N PRO A 62 -1.96 -1.15 3.54
CA PRO A 62 -1.53 0.25 3.55
C PRO A 62 -2.40 1.08 2.59
N LYS A 63 -3.06 2.10 3.14
CA LYS A 63 -4.02 2.95 2.42
C LYS A 63 -4.23 4.26 3.15
N GLY A 64 -4.68 5.27 2.42
CA GLY A 64 -5.15 6.52 3.00
C GLY A 64 -5.85 7.42 2.00
N GLY A 65 -5.99 8.70 2.33
CA GLY A 65 -6.77 9.65 1.52
C GLY A 65 -6.06 9.94 0.21
N TRP A 66 -6.80 9.95 -0.90
CA TRP A 66 -6.28 10.46 -2.17
C TRP A 66 -6.37 11.99 -2.18
N GLU A 67 -5.24 12.66 -2.40
CA GLU A 67 -5.16 14.13 -2.40
C GLU A 67 -5.22 14.76 -3.80
N ASN A 68 -5.50 16.07 -3.87
CA ASN A 68 -5.71 16.82 -5.13
C ASN A 68 -4.42 17.03 -5.94
N ASP A 69 -3.27 17.06 -5.29
CA ASP A 69 -1.96 17.33 -5.88
C ASP A 69 -1.22 16.07 -6.35
N GLU A 70 -1.85 14.89 -6.26
CA GLU A 70 -1.27 13.61 -6.64
C GLU A 70 -2.20 12.76 -7.52
N THR A 71 -1.63 11.82 -8.28
CA THR A 71 -2.35 10.75 -8.97
C THR A 71 -2.73 9.63 -8.00
N VAL A 72 -3.69 8.77 -8.38
CA VAL A 72 -4.08 7.61 -7.55
C VAL A 72 -2.89 6.68 -7.29
N GLN A 73 -1.99 6.52 -8.27
CA GLN A 73 -0.79 5.70 -8.11
C GLN A 73 0.22 6.33 -7.14
N GLU A 74 0.45 7.64 -7.23
CA GLU A 74 1.33 8.36 -6.30
C GLU A 74 0.78 8.30 -4.88
N ALA A 75 -0.53 8.49 -4.70
CA ALA A 75 -1.21 8.33 -3.42
C ALA A 75 -0.99 6.93 -2.84
N ALA A 76 -1.23 5.88 -3.62
CA ALA A 76 -1.01 4.50 -3.17
C ALA A 76 0.45 4.22 -2.76
N LEU A 77 1.43 4.77 -3.48
CA LEU A 77 2.85 4.62 -3.17
C LEU A 77 3.26 5.41 -1.93
N ARG A 78 2.76 6.64 -1.76
CA ARG A 78 2.98 7.46 -0.57
C ARG A 78 2.48 6.76 0.68
N GLU A 79 1.23 6.29 0.65
CA GLU A 79 0.61 5.57 1.77
C GLU A 79 1.34 4.27 2.13
N ALA A 80 1.88 3.55 1.13
CA ALA A 80 2.70 2.36 1.37
C ALA A 80 3.98 2.66 2.18
N ILE A 81 4.59 3.81 1.91
CA ILE A 81 5.80 4.26 2.60
C ILE A 81 5.44 4.79 3.99
N GLU A 82 4.39 5.60 4.11
CA GLU A 82 3.99 6.23 5.38
C GLU A 82 3.50 5.20 6.41
N GLU A 83 2.64 4.26 6.00
CA GLU A 83 2.00 3.30 6.91
C GLU A 83 2.83 2.03 7.15
N ALA A 84 3.65 1.63 6.17
CA ALA A 84 4.37 0.35 6.22
C ALA A 84 5.88 0.44 5.94
N GLY A 85 6.40 1.61 5.58
CA GLY A 85 7.82 1.78 5.23
C GLY A 85 8.23 1.05 3.96
N VAL A 86 7.28 0.67 3.09
CA VAL A 86 7.56 -0.15 1.90
C VAL A 86 7.60 0.69 0.64
N ARG A 87 8.65 0.45 -0.16
CA ARG A 87 8.81 1.00 -1.51
C ARG A 87 8.73 -0.12 -2.54
N GLY A 88 8.17 0.16 -3.72
CA GLY A 88 8.03 -0.84 -4.78
C GLY A 88 7.55 -0.23 -6.09
N LYS A 89 7.29 -1.11 -7.07
CA LYS A 89 6.72 -0.75 -8.38
C LYS A 89 5.26 -1.17 -8.44
N VAL A 90 4.37 -0.25 -8.79
CA VAL A 90 2.99 -0.59 -9.13
C VAL A 90 2.98 -1.34 -10.46
N VAL A 91 2.49 -2.57 -10.44
CA VAL A 91 2.44 -3.45 -11.63
C VAL A 91 1.03 -3.61 -12.20
N VAL A 92 0.00 -3.50 -11.35
CA VAL A 92 -1.40 -3.65 -11.71
C VAL A 92 -2.21 -2.64 -10.91
N ARG A 93 -3.18 -2.00 -11.57
CA ARG A 93 -4.17 -1.12 -10.93
C ARG A 93 -5.51 -1.84 -10.90
N ILE A 94 -6.14 -1.86 -9.73
CA ILE A 94 -7.49 -2.38 -9.52
C ILE A 94 -8.34 -1.20 -9.03
N SER A 95 -9.50 -0.97 -9.62
CA SER A 95 -10.44 0.11 -9.25
C SER A 95 -11.86 -0.43 -9.29
N PHE A 96 -12.70 0.03 -8.38
CA PHE A 96 -14.10 -0.38 -8.19
C PHE A 96 -15.01 0.84 -8.18
#